data_AF-A0A957T517-F1
#
_entry.id   AF-A0A957T517-F1
#
_cell.length_a   1.000
_cell.length_b   1.000
_cell.length_c   1.000
_cell.angle_alpha   90.00
_cell.angle_beta   90.00
_cell.angle_gamma   90.00
#
_symmetry.space_group_name_H-M   'P 1'
#
loop_
_entity.id
_entity.type
_entity.pdbx_description
1 polymer ?
#
loop_
_entity_poly.entity_id
_entity_poly.type
_entity_poly.pdbx_seq_one_letter_code
_entity_poly.pdbx_strand_id
1 'polypeptide(L)'
;MQQIFRSGKFVAGFSIFASMVLVVIIYPILVPDPPLEIIGQGTFFPPGIYVNVYDSIGATHFILNLDDAAERRIASRLRDEDREAIKEWLIGAGLAEGEIDTTNTEQLLDQWFSNFDPTKRLPGMTNADRNYYIRINNSIQNLLTTEGAIIAQEDAETGALTERTTVGQTAYVNVNQVANVRVLPLGTDNFGRDV
;
A
#
# COMPACT_ATOMS: atom_id res chain seq x y z
N MET A 1 -30.44 24.04 -37.22
CA MET A 1 -29.19 23.43 -36.71
C MET A 1 -28.27 24.43 -36.00
N GLN A 2 -27.90 25.57 -36.59
CA GLN A 2 -26.94 26.53 -35.99
C GLN A 2 -27.46 27.35 -34.78
N GLN A 3 -28.78 27.37 -34.53
CA GLN A 3 -29.37 28.18 -33.44
C GLN A 3 -29.24 27.55 -32.05
N ILE A 4 -29.08 26.22 -31.97
CA ILE A 4 -29.14 25.45 -30.73
C ILE A 4 -27.82 25.58 -29.94
N PHE A 5 -26.68 25.73 -30.64
CA PHE A 5 -25.35 25.91 -30.04
C PHE A 5 -25.05 27.33 -29.52
N ARG A 6 -26.02 28.25 -29.51
CA ARG A 6 -25.84 29.60 -28.95
C ARG A 6 -26.11 29.67 -27.45
N SER A 7 -26.84 28.71 -26.90
CA SER A 7 -27.09 28.62 -25.46
C SER A 7 -25.93 27.93 -24.77
N GLY A 8 -25.16 28.66 -23.97
CA GLY A 8 -24.05 28.09 -23.20
C GLY A 8 -24.45 26.90 -22.34
N LYS A 9 -25.69 26.89 -21.81
CA LYS A 9 -26.24 25.77 -21.04
C LYS A 9 -26.48 24.53 -21.90
N PHE A 10 -26.97 24.71 -23.14
CA PHE A 10 -27.16 23.60 -24.07
C PHE A 10 -25.82 23.01 -24.50
N VAL A 11 -24.86 23.86 -24.86
CA VAL A 11 -23.52 23.43 -25.28
C VAL A 11 -22.83 22.66 -24.15
N ALA A 12 -22.90 23.16 -22.91
CA ALA A 12 -22.34 22.46 -21.75
C ALA A 12 -22.98 21.07 -21.55
N GLY A 13 -24.32 20.98 -21.56
CA GLY A 13 -25.02 19.69 -21.42
C GLY A 13 -24.70 18.72 -22.55
N PHE A 14 -24.67 19.21 -23.80
CA PHE A 14 -24.31 18.41 -24.96
C PHE A 14 -22.86 17.91 -24.90
N SER A 15 -21.91 18.74 -24.45
CA SER A 15 -20.50 18.34 -24.29
C SER A 15 -20.30 17.28 -23.21
N ILE A 16 -21.04 17.34 -22.10
CA ILE A 16 -21.02 16.30 -21.06
C ILE A 16 -21.55 14.98 -21.64
N PHE A 17 -22.72 15.03 -22.30
CA PHE A 17 -23.31 13.86 -22.94
C PHE A 17 -22.39 13.24 -23.99
N ALA A 18 -21.83 14.06 -24.88
CA ALA A 18 -20.89 13.61 -25.90
C ALA A 18 -19.64 12.98 -25.28
N SER A 19 -19.10 13.56 -24.20
CA SER A 19 -17.98 12.99 -23.45
C SER A 19 -18.32 11.62 -22.84
N MET A 20 -19.50 11.47 -22.23
CA MET A 20 -19.94 10.18 -21.68
C MET A 20 -20.06 9.11 -22.76
N VAL A 21 -20.70 9.43 -23.89
CA VAL A 21 -20.81 8.50 -25.03
C VAL A 21 -19.43 8.13 -25.57
N LEU A 22 -18.53 9.11 -25.68
CA LEU A 22 -17.16 8.88 -26.14
C LEU A 22 -16.41 7.94 -25.21
N VAL A 23 -16.53 8.11 -23.88
CA VAL A 23 -15.91 7.22 -22.89
C VAL A 23 -16.46 5.81 -23.02
N VAL A 24 -17.78 5.63 -23.15
CA VAL A 24 -18.41 4.31 -23.32
C VAL A 24 -17.95 3.60 -24.60
N ILE A 25 -17.63 4.35 -25.66
CA ILE A 25 -17.11 3.78 -26.92
C ILE A 25 -15.61 3.49 -26.85
N ILE A 26 -14.81 4.42 -26.30
CA ILE A 26 -13.34 4.32 -26.30
C ILE A 26 -12.84 3.35 -25.21
N TYR A 27 -13.46 3.33 -24.04
CA TYR A 27 -12.97 2.56 -22.91
C TYR A 27 -12.85 1.05 -23.22
N PRO A 28 -13.86 0.37 -23.81
CA PRO A 28 -13.74 -1.04 -24.18
C PRO A 28 -12.73 -1.32 -25.30
N ILE A 29 -12.35 -0.31 -26.08
CA ILE A 29 -11.30 -0.46 -27.12
C ILE A 29 -9.91 -0.49 -26.47
N LEU A 30 -9.71 0.31 -25.42
CA LEU A 30 -8.44 0.36 -24.69
C LEU A 30 -8.32 -0.74 -23.64
N VAL A 31 -9.45 -1.17 -23.05
CA VAL A 31 -9.55 -2.24 -22.05
C VAL A 31 -10.54 -3.28 -22.58
N PRO A 32 -10.09 -4.22 -23.43
CA PRO A 32 -10.96 -5.19 -24.09
C PRO A 32 -11.39 -6.35 -23.19
N ASP A 33 -10.82 -6.45 -21.99
CA ASP A 33 -11.16 -7.50 -21.03
C ASP A 33 -12.65 -7.47 -20.66
N PRO A 34 -13.34 -8.62 -20.63
CA PRO A 34 -14.75 -8.65 -20.27
C PRO A 34 -14.94 -8.14 -18.83
N PRO A 35 -15.80 -7.13 -18.59
CA PRO A 35 -15.94 -6.50 -17.27
C PRO A 35 -16.42 -7.48 -16.19
N LEU A 36 -17.12 -8.55 -16.59
CA LEU A 36 -17.60 -9.62 -15.70
C LEU A 36 -16.56 -10.72 -15.42
N GLU A 37 -15.46 -10.79 -16.17
CA GLU A 37 -14.39 -11.78 -15.94
C GLU A 37 -13.31 -11.24 -14.99
N ILE A 38 -13.32 -9.93 -14.68
CA ILE A 38 -12.42 -9.29 -13.72
C ILE A 38 -12.93 -9.52 -12.28
N ILE A 39 -13.26 -10.77 -11.95
CA ILE A 39 -13.71 -11.18 -10.61
C ILE A 39 -12.46 -11.52 -9.79
N GLY A 40 -12.01 -10.57 -8.98
CA GLY A 40 -11.13 -10.92 -7.87
C GLY A 40 -11.92 -11.41 -6.66
N GLN A 41 -11.28 -12.19 -5.80
CA GLN A 41 -11.90 -12.68 -4.57
C GLN A 41 -12.06 -11.53 -3.56
N GLY A 42 -13.27 -10.95 -3.48
CA GLY A 42 -13.77 -10.36 -2.23
C GLY A 42 -13.88 -8.84 -2.08
N THR A 43 -13.33 -7.99 -2.96
CA THR A 43 -13.45 -6.51 -2.82
C THR A 43 -13.20 -5.74 -4.12
N PHE A 44 -13.64 -4.47 -4.17
CA PHE A 44 -13.26 -3.47 -5.18
C PHE A 44 -11.74 -3.39 -5.38
N PHE A 45 -11.28 -3.43 -6.63
CA PHE A 45 -9.89 -3.12 -6.95
C PHE A 45 -9.81 -1.66 -7.40
N PRO A 46 -9.06 -0.79 -6.69
CA PRO A 46 -8.86 0.58 -7.14
C PRO A 46 -8.16 0.66 -8.51
N PRO A 47 -8.27 1.81 -9.20
CA PRO A 47 -7.48 2.07 -10.38
C PRO A 47 -5.98 1.83 -10.14
N GLY A 48 -5.32 1.11 -11.04
CA GLY A 48 -3.89 0.83 -10.89
C GLY A 48 -3.32 -0.24 -11.81
N ILE A 49 -2.02 -0.49 -11.64
CA ILE A 49 -1.28 -1.58 -12.28
C ILE A 49 -1.02 -2.64 -11.21
N TYR A 50 -1.60 -3.81 -11.42
CA TYR A 50 -1.46 -4.96 -10.56
C TYR A 50 -0.39 -5.87 -11.14
N VAL A 51 0.66 -6.09 -10.35
CA VAL A 51 1.80 -6.91 -10.74
C VAL A 51 1.80 -8.15 -9.86
N ASN A 52 1.95 -9.34 -10.47
CA ASN A 52 2.05 -10.57 -9.70
C ASN A 52 3.32 -10.58 -8.84
N VAL A 53 3.15 -10.73 -7.53
CA VAL A 53 4.26 -10.69 -6.56
C VAL A 53 5.21 -11.88 -6.74
N TYR A 54 4.67 -13.08 -7.02
CA TYR A 54 5.47 -14.29 -7.18
C TYR A 54 6.38 -14.20 -8.42
N ASP A 55 5.83 -13.80 -9.55
CA ASP A 55 6.61 -13.64 -10.79
C ASP A 55 7.62 -12.51 -10.67
N SER A 56 7.31 -11.47 -9.89
CA SER A 56 8.23 -10.35 -9.62
C SER A 56 9.51 -10.79 -8.91
N ILE A 57 9.46 -11.85 -8.11
CA ILE A 57 10.65 -12.39 -7.41
C ILE A 57 11.63 -13.00 -8.42
N GLY A 58 11.11 -13.68 -9.46
CA GLY A 58 11.93 -14.34 -10.49
C GLY A 58 12.26 -13.49 -11.71
N ALA A 59 11.62 -12.33 -11.87
CA ALA A 59 11.87 -11.40 -12.96
C ALA A 59 13.23 -10.69 -12.81
N THR A 60 13.70 -10.09 -13.90
CA THR A 60 14.92 -9.27 -13.87
C THR A 60 14.71 -8.04 -12.98
N HIS A 61 15.56 -7.87 -11.97
CA HIS A 61 15.58 -6.69 -11.11
C HIS A 61 16.54 -5.62 -11.63
N PHE A 62 16.13 -4.37 -11.46
CA PHE A 62 16.93 -3.18 -11.74
C PHE A 62 17.13 -2.39 -10.46
N ILE A 63 18.29 -1.78 -10.31
CA ILE A 63 18.57 -0.86 -9.20
C ILE A 63 18.11 0.52 -9.63
N LEU A 64 17.11 1.07 -8.93
CA LEU A 64 16.72 2.46 -9.08
C LEU A 64 17.12 3.25 -7.83
N ASN A 65 17.90 4.32 -8.05
CA ASN A 65 18.25 5.26 -7.01
C ASN A 65 17.17 6.35 -6.99
N LEU A 66 16.19 6.19 -6.11
CA LEU A 66 15.17 7.19 -5.88
C LEU A 66 15.51 7.89 -4.55
N ASP A 67 15.74 9.19 -4.60
CA ASP A 67 16.29 9.96 -3.47
C ASP A 67 15.50 9.74 -2.16
N ASP A 68 14.16 9.77 -2.21
CA ASP A 68 13.32 9.62 -1.01
C ASP A 68 12.73 8.21 -0.82
N ALA A 69 13.25 7.17 -1.48
CA ALA A 69 12.65 5.82 -1.35
C ALA A 69 12.69 5.28 0.08
N ALA A 70 13.77 5.53 0.82
CA ALA A 70 13.88 5.15 2.22
C ALA A 70 12.87 5.90 3.09
N GLU A 71 12.76 7.21 2.90
CA GLU A 71 11.82 8.06 3.64
C GLU A 71 10.36 7.68 3.35
N ARG A 72 10.00 7.44 2.08
CA ARG A 72 8.66 6.96 1.71
C ARG A 72 8.31 5.61 2.32
N ARG A 73 9.30 4.71 2.48
CA ARG A 73 9.12 3.41 3.15
C ARG A 73 8.86 3.57 4.64
N ILE A 74 9.55 4.51 5.29
CA ILE A 74 9.31 4.85 6.69
C ILE A 74 7.91 5.46 6.84
N ALA A 75 7.59 6.48 6.04
CA ALA A 75 6.32 7.19 6.12
C ALA A 75 5.09 6.31 5.82
N SER A 76 5.23 5.28 4.97
CA SER A 76 4.12 4.36 4.67
C SER A 76 3.78 3.40 5.82
N ARG A 77 4.72 3.19 6.77
CA ARG A 77 4.57 2.28 7.91
C ARG A 77 4.45 3.01 9.25
N LEU A 78 4.97 4.22 9.33
CA LEU A 78 4.98 5.11 10.50
C LEU A 78 4.60 6.53 10.06
N ARG A 79 3.30 6.82 10.09
CA ARG A 79 2.74 8.14 9.74
C ARG A 79 2.86 9.09 10.93
N ASP A 80 2.68 10.39 10.70
CA ASP A 80 2.75 11.39 11.76
C ASP A 80 1.74 11.13 12.91
N GLU A 81 0.54 10.68 12.57
CA GLU A 81 -0.47 10.23 13.54
C GLU A 81 0.05 9.08 14.42
N ASP A 82 0.77 8.13 13.81
CA ASP A 82 1.31 6.97 14.52
C ASP A 82 2.49 7.40 15.44
N ARG A 83 3.28 8.40 15.04
CA ARG A 83 4.36 8.99 15.86
C ARG A 83 3.82 9.68 17.10
N GLU A 84 2.76 10.49 16.94
CA GLU A 84 2.11 11.15 18.07
C GLU A 84 1.45 10.13 19.01
N ALA A 85 0.80 9.09 18.47
CA ALA A 85 0.25 8.03 19.29
C ALA A 85 1.34 7.28 20.09
N ILE A 86 2.49 6.98 19.47
CA ILE A 86 3.64 6.39 20.17
C ILE A 86 4.10 7.30 21.31
N LYS A 87 4.22 8.62 21.06
CA LYS A 87 4.58 9.61 22.09
C LYS A 87 3.57 9.60 23.24
N GLU A 88 2.27 9.66 22.96
CA GLU A 88 1.21 9.61 23.98
C GLU A 88 1.31 8.35 24.84
N TRP A 89 1.53 7.20 24.22
CA TRP A 89 1.68 5.93 24.93
C TRP A 89 2.92 5.91 25.81
N LEU A 90 4.07 6.41 25.33
CA LEU A 90 5.32 6.49 26.08
C LEU A 90 5.20 7.41 27.30
N ILE A 91 4.53 8.56 27.15
CA ILE A 91 4.22 9.45 28.28
C ILE A 91 3.36 8.72 29.31
N GLY A 92 2.28 8.07 28.87
CA GLY A 92 1.42 7.29 29.75
C GLY A 92 2.14 6.11 30.41
N ALA A 93 3.17 5.57 29.76
CA ALA A 93 4.01 4.51 30.28
C ALA A 93 5.03 4.99 31.34
N GLY A 94 5.25 6.30 31.46
CA GLY A 94 6.07 6.94 32.49
C GLY A 94 7.30 7.70 31.98
N LEU A 95 7.49 7.83 30.66
CA LEU A 95 8.59 8.61 30.10
C LEU A 95 8.29 10.11 30.17
N ALA A 96 9.31 10.93 30.38
CA ALA A 96 9.14 12.38 30.38
C ALA A 96 8.92 12.89 28.95
N GLU A 97 7.93 13.76 28.75
CA GLU A 97 7.59 14.29 27.43
C GLU A 97 8.80 14.96 26.73
N GLY A 98 9.65 15.67 27.48
CA GLY A 98 10.82 16.34 26.94
C GLY A 98 11.95 15.41 26.47
N GLU A 99 11.88 14.12 26.79
CA GLU A 99 12.85 13.11 26.33
C GLU A 99 12.42 12.43 25.03
N ILE A 100 11.19 12.67 24.56
CA ILE A 100 10.61 12.03 23.39
C ILE A 100 10.66 13.02 22.21
N ASP A 101 11.43 12.67 21.18
CA ASP A 101 11.52 13.44 19.93
C ASP A 101 10.84 12.66 18.80
N THR A 102 9.70 13.17 18.31
CA THR A 102 8.94 12.53 17.22
C THR A 102 9.58 12.72 15.85
N THR A 103 10.51 13.66 15.72
CA THR A 103 11.26 13.93 14.48
C THR A 103 12.44 12.97 14.31
N ASN A 104 13.03 12.51 15.41
CA ASN A 104 14.09 11.51 15.42
C ASN A 104 13.51 10.09 15.41
N THR A 105 13.34 9.52 14.20
CA THR A 105 12.75 8.19 14.02
C THR A 105 13.52 7.08 14.73
N GLU A 106 14.86 7.11 14.70
CA GLU A 106 15.69 6.08 15.33
C GLU A 106 15.50 6.06 16.84
N GLN A 107 15.65 7.22 17.46
CA GLN A 107 15.44 7.38 18.90
C GLN A 107 14.01 7.01 19.31
N LEU A 108 13.00 7.43 18.55
CA LEU A 108 11.59 7.14 18.85
C LEU A 108 11.31 5.63 18.82
N LEU A 109 11.85 4.91 17.84
CA LEU A 109 11.66 3.46 17.71
C LEU A 109 12.40 2.70 18.82
N ASP A 110 13.61 3.12 19.17
CA ASP A 110 14.37 2.52 20.27
C ASP A 110 13.63 2.70 21.61
N GLN A 111 13.13 3.91 21.89
CA GLN A 111 12.30 4.19 23.05
C GLN A 111 11.01 3.37 23.04
N TRP A 112 10.36 3.26 21.89
CA TRP A 112 9.16 2.44 21.73
C TRP A 112 9.43 0.97 22.04
N PHE A 113 10.36 0.32 21.34
CA PHE A 113 10.61 -1.12 21.51
C PHE A 113 11.18 -1.48 22.89
N SER A 114 11.90 -0.56 23.54
CA SER A 114 12.42 -0.78 24.89
C SER A 114 11.33 -0.73 25.97
N ASN A 115 10.22 -0.03 25.71
CA ASN A 115 9.18 0.23 26.72
C ASN A 115 7.83 -0.41 26.40
N PHE A 116 7.55 -0.71 25.13
CA PHE A 116 6.25 -1.18 24.69
C PHE A 116 5.93 -2.56 25.28
N ASP A 117 4.77 -2.65 25.93
CA ASP A 117 4.22 -3.88 26.45
C ASP A 117 2.77 -4.03 25.98
N PRO A 118 2.44 -5.05 25.15
CA PRO A 118 1.10 -5.25 24.64
C PRO A 118 0.08 -5.63 25.72
N THR A 119 0.51 -5.97 26.94
CA THR A 119 -0.36 -6.31 28.07
C THR A 119 -0.62 -5.13 29.01
N LYS A 120 0.22 -4.10 28.96
CA LYS A 120 0.11 -2.90 29.80
C LYS A 120 -1.17 -2.13 29.47
N ARG A 121 -1.89 -1.72 30.52
CA ARG A 121 -3.13 -0.94 30.43
C ARG A 121 -2.90 0.44 30.99
N LEU A 122 -2.82 1.43 30.12
CA LEU A 122 -2.72 2.83 30.55
C LEU A 122 -4.09 3.34 31.03
N PRO A 123 -4.14 4.22 32.04
CA PRO A 123 -5.39 4.83 32.48
C PRO A 123 -6.14 5.50 31.30
N GLY A 124 -7.42 5.19 31.13
CA GLY A 124 -8.23 5.73 30.02
C GLY A 124 -8.11 4.99 28.69
N MET A 125 -7.23 3.97 28.57
CA MET A 125 -7.06 3.20 27.33
C MET A 125 -8.23 2.25 27.07
N THR A 126 -8.81 2.33 25.87
CA THR A 126 -9.82 1.37 25.40
C THR A 126 -9.18 0.13 24.78
N ASN A 127 -9.99 -0.91 24.51
CA ASN A 127 -9.51 -2.07 23.75
C ASN A 127 -9.17 -1.73 22.29
N ALA A 128 -9.82 -0.73 21.70
CA ALA A 128 -9.51 -0.28 20.36
C ALA A 128 -8.11 0.36 20.31
N ASP A 129 -7.78 1.20 21.30
CA ASP A 129 -6.47 1.84 21.41
C ASP A 129 -5.37 0.79 21.61
N ARG A 130 -5.61 -0.21 22.48
CA ARG A 130 -4.66 -1.31 22.64
C ARG A 130 -4.39 -2.05 21.33
N ASN A 131 -5.44 -2.40 20.59
CA ASN A 131 -5.29 -3.09 19.30
C ASN A 131 -4.62 -2.19 18.26
N TYR A 132 -4.83 -0.87 18.34
CA TYR A 132 -4.15 0.12 17.52
C TYR A 132 -2.64 0.12 17.78
N TYR A 133 -2.20 0.20 19.04
CA TYR A 133 -0.78 0.14 19.39
C TYR A 133 -0.11 -1.18 19.02
N ILE A 134 -0.80 -2.31 19.17
CA ILE A 134 -0.30 -3.61 18.72
C ILE A 134 -0.12 -3.61 17.20
N ARG A 135 -1.07 -3.03 16.45
CA ARG A 135 -0.96 -2.92 14.99
C ARG A 135 0.21 -2.03 14.57
N ILE A 136 0.40 -0.88 15.22
CA ILE A 136 1.57 -0.02 15.02
C ILE A 136 2.85 -0.80 15.29
N ASN A 137 2.95 -1.45 16.46
CA ASN A 137 4.14 -2.21 16.83
C ASN A 137 4.51 -3.25 15.77
N ASN A 138 3.52 -3.97 15.24
CA ASN A 138 3.72 -4.95 14.18
C ASN A 138 4.09 -4.28 12.85
N SER A 139 3.47 -3.15 12.52
CA SER A 139 3.73 -2.43 11.28
C SER A 139 5.09 -1.76 11.26
N ILE A 140 5.76 -1.51 12.38
CA ILE A 140 7.07 -0.85 12.43
C ILE A 140 8.23 -1.80 12.77
N GLN A 141 7.98 -3.11 12.89
CA GLN A 141 9.06 -4.09 13.03
C GLN A 141 10.03 -4.02 11.84
N ASN A 142 11.33 -4.04 12.12
CA ASN A 142 12.40 -4.00 11.11
C ASN A 142 12.30 -2.75 10.19
N LEU A 143 11.75 -1.64 10.68
CA LEU A 143 11.54 -0.44 9.85
C LEU A 143 12.84 0.20 9.37
N LEU A 144 13.88 0.19 10.21
CA LEU A 144 15.19 0.78 9.94
C LEU A 144 16.20 -0.22 9.36
N THR A 145 15.83 -1.50 9.27
CA THR A 145 16.69 -2.52 8.66
C THR A 145 16.95 -2.13 7.22
N THR A 146 18.22 -2.09 6.81
CA THR A 146 18.64 -1.82 5.42
C THR A 146 18.80 -3.09 4.59
N GLU A 147 18.70 -4.25 5.24
CA GLU A 147 18.82 -5.56 4.62
C GLU A 147 17.64 -5.84 3.67
N GLY A 148 17.91 -6.66 2.66
CA GLY A 148 16.91 -7.15 1.73
C GLY A 148 16.03 -8.24 2.35
N ALA A 149 14.92 -8.55 1.69
CA ALA A 149 14.08 -9.68 2.08
C ALA A 149 14.69 -10.99 1.59
N ILE A 150 14.83 -11.98 2.47
CA ILE A 150 15.33 -13.31 2.12
C ILE A 150 14.16 -14.19 1.66
N ILE A 151 14.33 -14.85 0.52
CA ILE A 151 13.42 -15.88 0.03
C ILE A 151 14.07 -17.24 0.32
N ALA A 152 13.44 -18.00 1.21
CA ALA A 152 13.88 -19.34 1.57
C ALA A 152 13.00 -20.40 0.91
N GLN A 153 13.58 -21.58 0.69
CA GLN A 153 12.90 -22.78 0.25
C GLN A 153 13.03 -23.85 1.32
N GLU A 154 11.91 -24.51 1.63
CA GLU A 154 11.89 -25.67 2.52
C GLU A 154 12.54 -26.88 1.84
N ASP A 155 13.48 -27.50 2.55
CA ASP A 155 14.11 -28.75 2.15
C ASP A 155 13.13 -29.92 2.36
N ALA A 156 12.88 -30.69 1.30
CA ALA A 156 11.84 -31.72 1.29
C ALA A 156 12.15 -32.94 2.19
N GLU A 157 13.42 -33.16 2.57
CA GLU A 157 13.82 -34.31 3.40
C GLU A 157 13.90 -33.94 4.88
N THR A 158 14.29 -32.71 5.19
CA THR A 158 14.59 -32.26 6.56
C THR A 158 13.58 -31.28 7.12
N GLY A 159 12.76 -30.64 6.26
CA GLY A 159 11.87 -29.53 6.65
C GLY A 159 12.63 -28.25 7.03
N ALA A 160 13.95 -28.19 6.81
CA ALA A 160 14.75 -27.01 7.12
C ALA A 160 14.58 -25.94 6.02
N LEU A 161 14.55 -24.66 6.41
CA LEU A 161 14.55 -23.55 5.46
C LEU A 161 15.97 -23.27 4.97
N THR A 162 16.16 -23.29 3.65
CA THR A 162 17.42 -22.94 2.98
C THR A 162 17.25 -21.65 2.20
N GLU A 163 18.20 -20.71 2.32
CA GLU A 163 18.15 -19.46 1.56
C GLU A 163 18.33 -19.72 0.06
N ARG A 164 17.39 -19.24 -0.74
CA ARG A 164 17.41 -19.38 -2.20
C ARG A 164 17.87 -18.11 -2.89
N THR A 165 17.38 -16.96 -2.43
CA THR A 165 17.73 -15.64 -2.99
C THR A 165 17.40 -14.52 -2.02
N THR A 166 17.90 -13.32 -2.28
CA THR A 166 17.65 -12.09 -1.52
C THR A 166 17.13 -11.00 -2.44
N VAL A 167 16.08 -10.29 -2.02
CA VAL A 167 15.52 -9.13 -2.74
C VAL A 167 15.92 -7.85 -2.01
N GLY A 168 16.80 -7.06 -2.63
CA GLY A 168 17.26 -5.78 -2.07
C GLY A 168 16.18 -4.71 -2.04
N GLN A 169 16.31 -3.72 -1.14
CA GLN A 169 15.33 -2.63 -1.01
C GLN A 169 15.28 -1.67 -2.21
N THR A 170 16.33 -1.67 -3.02
CA THR A 170 16.46 -0.89 -4.26
C THR A 170 16.18 -1.73 -5.50
N ALA A 171 15.72 -2.98 -5.35
CA ALA A 171 15.35 -3.84 -6.45
C ALA A 171 13.95 -3.46 -6.96
N TYR A 172 13.88 -3.06 -8.23
CA TYR A 172 12.64 -2.75 -8.93
C TYR A 172 12.46 -3.66 -10.13
N VAL A 173 11.22 -3.93 -10.47
CA VAL A 173 10.86 -4.73 -11.65
C VAL A 173 10.27 -3.81 -12.71
N ASN A 174 10.61 -4.03 -13.98
CA ASN A 174 9.86 -3.42 -15.06
C ASN A 174 8.56 -4.20 -15.26
N VAL A 175 7.41 -3.52 -15.25
CA VAL A 175 6.10 -4.17 -15.43
C VAL A 175 6.00 -4.94 -16.75
N ASN A 176 6.70 -4.51 -17.80
CA ASN A 176 6.73 -5.22 -19.08
C ASN A 176 7.59 -6.49 -19.06
N GLN A 177 8.31 -6.77 -17.97
CA GLN A 177 9.14 -7.96 -17.78
C GLN A 177 8.57 -8.95 -16.77
N VAL A 178 7.36 -8.69 -16.25
CA VAL A 178 6.65 -9.62 -15.38
C VAL A 178 5.58 -10.34 -16.20
N ALA A 179 5.52 -11.67 -16.06
CA ALA A 179 4.62 -12.50 -16.86
C ALA A 179 3.14 -12.15 -16.63
N ASN A 180 2.73 -11.98 -15.38
CA ASN A 180 1.36 -11.67 -15.01
C ASN A 180 1.22 -10.22 -14.50
N VAL A 181 0.73 -9.34 -15.38
CA VAL A 181 0.40 -7.95 -15.07
C VAL A 181 -1.01 -7.64 -15.55
N ARG A 182 -1.77 -6.92 -14.73
CA ARG A 182 -3.12 -6.45 -15.05
C ARG A 182 -3.18 -4.93 -14.86
N VAL A 183 -3.66 -4.22 -15.89
CA VAL A 183 -3.89 -2.77 -15.82
C VAL A 183 -5.39 -2.52 -15.69
N LEU A 184 -5.79 -1.79 -14.66
CA LEU A 184 -7.18 -1.41 -14.40
C LEU A 184 -7.27 0.12 -14.33
N PRO A 185 -7.45 0.84 -15.45
CA PRO A 185 -7.42 2.31 -15.45
C PRO A 185 -8.55 2.94 -14.62
N LEU A 186 -9.68 2.25 -14.47
CA LEU A 186 -10.84 2.69 -13.68
C LEU A 186 -11.15 1.77 -12.51
N GLY A 187 -10.29 0.79 -12.21
CA GLY A 187 -10.55 -0.24 -11.20
C GLY A 187 -11.56 -1.29 -11.66
N THR A 188 -12.19 -1.98 -10.71
CA THR A 188 -13.28 -2.94 -10.96
C THR A 188 -14.60 -2.51 -10.35
N ASP A 189 -15.71 -3.05 -10.86
CA ASP A 189 -17.06 -2.85 -10.33
C ASP A 189 -17.64 -4.18 -9.81
N ASN A 190 -18.69 -4.12 -8.98
CA ASN A 190 -19.39 -5.26 -8.40
C ASN A 190 -20.65 -5.67 -9.17
N PHE A 191 -20.80 -5.23 -10.43
CA PHE A 191 -21.92 -5.67 -11.26
C PHE A 191 -21.82 -7.17 -11.53
N GLY A 192 -22.75 -7.96 -10.99
CA GLY A 192 -22.88 -9.39 -11.28
C GLY A 192 -22.45 -10.35 -10.16
N ARG A 193 -22.15 -9.87 -8.95
CA ARG A 193 -21.84 -10.78 -7.81
C ARG A 193 -23.00 -11.70 -7.41
N ASP A 194 -24.23 -11.29 -7.73
CA ASP A 194 -25.46 -11.97 -7.30
C ASP A 194 -26.27 -12.55 -8.49
N VAL A 195 -25.64 -12.88 -9.63
CA VAL A 195 -26.26 -13.67 -10.73
C VAL A 195 -25.76 -15.10 -10.82
#